data_AF-A0A956W2A3-F1
#
_entry.id   AF-A0A956W2A3-F1
#
_cell.length_a   1.000
_cell.length_b   1.000
_cell.length_c   1.000
_cell.angle_alpha   90.00
_cell.angle_beta   90.00
_cell.angle_gamma   90.00
#
_symmetry.space_group_name_H-M   'P 1'
#
loop_
_entity.id
_entity.type
_entity.pdbx_description
1 polymer ?
#
loop_
_entity_poly.entity_id
_entity_poly.type
_entity_poly.pdbx_seq_one_letter_code
_entity_poly.pdbx_strand_id
1 'polypeptide(L)'
;GANFQNIAIGHSCGNGNIPYLLSVIDRGAFLAFDRFGFGISATDRVRIASLLGLIGVGHADRMLLGHDSVCTFLSRGGFTPPPEIAEKVANWNPTHLIKNIFPQLKEAGVSQEIIDTMMIHNPRRYFEGTAKG
;
A
#
# COMPACT_ATOMS: atom_id res chain seq x y z
N GLY A 1 -21.41 -6.66 15.51
CA GLY A 1 -20.72 -5.70 14.61
C GLY A 1 -19.69 -6.43 13.78
N ALA A 2 -19.11 -5.79 12.76
CA ALA A 2 -18.01 -6.37 11.98
C ALA A 2 -16.75 -6.54 12.83
N ASN A 3 -15.95 -7.57 12.59
CA ASN A 3 -14.65 -7.76 13.25
C ASN A 3 -13.59 -6.90 12.53
N PHE A 4 -12.99 -5.95 13.24
CA PHE A 4 -11.96 -5.07 12.69
C PHE A 4 -10.72 -5.81 12.18
N GLN A 5 -10.40 -6.98 12.74
CA GLN A 5 -9.31 -7.84 12.25
C GLN A 5 -9.54 -8.36 10.82
N ASN A 6 -10.78 -8.27 10.32
CA ASN A 6 -11.15 -8.64 8.96
C ASN A 6 -11.52 -7.42 8.11
N ILE A 7 -11.07 -6.22 8.50
CA ILE A 7 -11.29 -4.97 7.76
C ILE A 7 -9.96 -4.46 7.23
N ALA A 8 -9.94 -4.08 5.96
CA ALA A 8 -8.84 -3.37 5.32
C ALA A 8 -9.30 -1.98 4.88
N ILE A 9 -8.53 -0.95 5.21
CA ILE A 9 -8.78 0.43 4.79
C ILE A 9 -7.94 0.74 3.55
N GLY A 10 -8.62 0.78 2.40
CA GLY A 10 -8.07 1.15 1.09
C GLY A 10 -7.43 2.54 1.06
N HIS A 11 -6.47 2.75 0.16
CA HIS A 11 -5.85 4.05 -0.12
C HIS A 11 -5.17 4.72 1.09
N SER A 12 -4.86 3.94 2.13
CA SER A 12 -4.25 4.45 3.36
C SER A 12 -2.86 5.04 3.11
N CYS A 13 -2.19 4.64 2.02
CA CYS A 13 -0.93 5.23 1.56
C CYS A 13 -1.06 6.64 0.96
N GLY A 14 -2.27 7.21 0.84
CA GLY A 14 -2.50 8.53 0.27
C GLY A 14 -2.04 9.71 1.13
N ASN A 15 -1.46 9.46 2.32
CA ASN A 15 -1.02 10.51 3.23
C ASN A 15 0.16 10.04 4.12
N GLY A 16 0.82 11.01 4.76
CA GLY A 16 1.91 10.81 5.73
C GLY A 16 1.49 10.94 7.19
N ASN A 17 0.20 10.89 7.50
CA ASN A 17 -0.31 11.13 8.85
C ASN A 17 -0.19 9.87 9.72
N ILE A 18 1.01 9.65 10.29
CA ILE A 18 1.30 8.50 11.14
C ILE A 18 0.31 8.35 12.31
N PRO A 19 -0.03 9.40 13.09
CA PRO A 19 -1.04 9.28 14.16
C PRO A 19 -2.39 8.73 13.69
N TYR A 20 -2.85 9.17 12.51
CA TYR A 20 -4.08 8.64 11.93
C TYR A 20 -3.93 7.15 11.56
N LEU A 21 -2.84 6.78 10.90
CA LEU A 21 -2.58 5.40 10.47
C LEU A 21 -2.48 4.46 11.69
N LEU A 22 -1.81 4.88 12.75
CA LEU A 22 -1.74 4.14 14.02
C LEU A 22 -3.14 3.99 14.65
N SER A 23 -3.96 5.03 14.66
CA SER A 23 -5.32 4.95 15.22
C SER A 23 -6.24 3.93 14.53
N VAL A 24 -5.95 3.59 13.27
CA VAL A 24 -6.64 2.55 12.51
C VAL A 24 -6.10 1.16 12.87
N ILE A 25 -4.77 1.03 12.98
CA ILE A 25 -4.09 -0.19 13.39
C ILE A 25 -4.47 -0.59 14.82
N ASP A 26 -4.57 0.37 15.75
CA ASP A 26 -4.96 0.16 17.16
C ASP A 26 -6.36 -0.44 17.30
N ARG A 27 -7.23 -0.23 16.29
CA ARG A 27 -8.56 -0.85 16.23
C ARG A 27 -8.53 -2.28 15.68
N GLY A 28 -7.38 -2.73 15.18
CA GLY A 28 -7.15 -4.06 14.62
C GLY A 28 -7.27 -4.15 13.09
N ALA A 29 -7.52 -3.05 12.39
CA ALA A 29 -7.70 -3.06 10.94
C ALA A 29 -6.36 -3.08 10.17
N PHE A 30 -6.40 -3.64 8.96
CA PHE A 30 -5.29 -3.56 8.01
C PHE A 30 -5.27 -2.21 7.29
N LEU A 31 -4.07 -1.71 7.00
CA LEU A 31 -3.87 -0.60 6.08
C LEU A 31 -3.46 -1.14 4.71
N ALA A 32 -4.20 -0.74 3.67
CA ALA A 32 -3.81 -1.03 2.31
C ALA A 32 -2.94 0.10 1.74
N PHE A 33 -1.69 -0.24 1.44
CA PHE A 33 -0.75 0.56 0.68
C PHE A 33 -0.81 0.11 -0.78
N ASP A 34 -1.85 0.57 -1.46
CA ASP A 34 -2.30 0.05 -2.74
C ASP A 34 -2.07 1.00 -3.92
N ARG A 35 -1.47 2.18 -3.77
CA ARG A 35 -1.37 3.19 -4.85
C ARG A 35 0.05 3.58 -5.26
N PHE A 36 1.05 2.73 -5.05
CA PHE A 36 2.40 3.01 -5.55
C PHE A 36 2.39 3.28 -7.05
N GLY A 37 3.11 4.32 -7.49
CA GLY A 37 3.10 4.82 -8.86
C GLY A 37 1.94 5.79 -9.19
N PHE A 38 0.97 5.99 -8.29
CA PHE A 38 -0.12 6.96 -8.48
C PHE A 38 0.22 8.32 -7.84
N GLY A 39 1.07 9.10 -8.49
CA GLY A 39 1.62 10.37 -8.02
C GLY A 39 0.65 11.55 -7.93
N ILE A 40 -0.63 11.37 -8.27
CA ILE A 40 -1.65 12.44 -8.20
C ILE A 40 -2.00 12.77 -6.74
N SER A 41 -2.16 11.74 -5.89
CA SER A 41 -2.54 11.93 -4.49
C SER A 41 -1.35 12.05 -3.53
N ALA A 42 -0.33 11.20 -3.72
CA ALA A 42 0.90 11.21 -2.95
C ALA A 42 2.04 10.67 -3.82
N THR A 43 3.26 11.12 -3.58
CA THR A 43 4.44 10.57 -4.25
C THR A 43 4.85 9.24 -3.60
N ASP A 44 5.56 8.40 -4.35
CA ASP A 44 6.08 7.14 -3.78
C ASP A 44 7.07 7.40 -2.64
N ARG A 45 7.80 8.53 -2.68
CA ARG A 45 8.64 8.96 -1.56
C ARG A 45 7.85 9.12 -0.26
N VAL A 46 6.67 9.73 -0.31
CA VAL A 46 5.78 9.85 0.87
C VAL A 46 5.28 8.48 1.30
N ARG A 47 4.86 7.64 0.36
CA ARG A 47 4.37 6.27 0.67
C ARG A 47 5.44 5.41 1.33
N ILE A 48 6.66 5.42 0.78
CA ILE A 48 7.80 4.70 1.32
C ILE A 48 8.14 5.22 2.71
N ALA A 49 8.21 6.54 2.91
CA ALA A 49 8.49 7.12 4.21
C ALA A 49 7.46 6.71 5.28
N SER A 50 6.16 6.76 4.95
CA SER A 50 5.09 6.31 5.85
C SER A 50 5.19 4.81 6.15
N LEU A 51 5.42 3.99 5.12
CA LEU A 51 5.53 2.54 5.26
C LEU A 51 6.73 2.16 6.14
N LEU A 52 7.90 2.77 5.90
CA LEU A 52 9.10 2.57 6.71
C LEU A 52 8.88 3.03 8.16
N GLY A 53 8.17 4.14 8.38
CA GLY A 53 7.80 4.60 9.71
C GLY A 53 6.97 3.57 10.46
N LEU A 54 5.94 2.99 9.81
CA LEU A 54 5.07 1.96 10.40
C LEU A 54 5.81 0.63 10.64
N ILE A 55 6.68 0.23 9.71
CA ILE A 55 7.55 -0.94 9.88
C ILE A 55 8.50 -0.72 11.07
N GLY A 56 9.09 0.47 11.18
CA GLY A 56 10.05 0.80 12.24
C GLY A 56 9.45 0.76 13.65
N VAL A 57 8.13 0.96 13.79
CA VAL A 57 7.41 0.81 15.07
C VAL A 57 6.73 -0.56 15.22
N GLY A 58 7.00 -1.51 14.32
CA GLY A 58 6.60 -2.91 14.48
C GLY A 58 5.26 -3.31 13.87
N HIS A 59 4.65 -2.49 13.01
CA HIS A 59 3.31 -2.74 12.45
C HIS A 59 3.30 -3.35 11.04
N ALA A 60 4.36 -4.05 10.64
CA ALA A 60 4.41 -4.72 9.35
C ALA A 60 3.31 -5.79 9.17
N ASP A 61 2.83 -6.39 10.26
CA ASP A 61 1.78 -7.41 10.30
C ASP A 61 0.35 -6.88 10.03
N ARG A 62 0.22 -5.56 9.88
CA ARG A 62 -1.03 -4.85 9.58
C ARG A 62 -1.04 -4.17 8.22
N MET A 63 0.01 -4.37 7.42
CA MET A 63 0.12 -3.77 6.08
C MET A 63 -0.27 -4.77 4.99
N LEU A 64 -1.05 -4.30 4.02
CA LEU A 64 -1.31 -4.99 2.75
C LEU A 64 -0.75 -4.12 1.63
N LEU A 65 0.01 -4.70 0.68
CA LEU A 65 0.49 -3.96 -0.48
C LEU A 65 -0.26 -4.35 -1.74
N GLY A 66 -0.54 -3.36 -2.59
CA GLY A 66 -1.24 -3.55 -3.86
C GLY A 66 -0.90 -2.44 -4.86
N HIS A 67 -1.57 -2.46 -6.01
CA HIS A 67 -1.27 -1.55 -7.12
C HIS A 67 -2.38 -0.54 -7.42
N ASP A 68 -3.64 -0.88 -7.09
CA ASP A 68 -4.86 -0.10 -7.40
C ASP A 68 -4.78 0.52 -8.82
N SER A 69 -4.19 -0.25 -9.75
CA SER A 69 -3.94 0.19 -11.12
C SER A 69 -5.07 -0.29 -11.99
N VAL A 70 -5.64 0.63 -12.74
CA VAL A 70 -6.71 0.30 -13.68
C VAL A 70 -6.07 -0.01 -15.04
N CYS A 71 -6.07 -1.29 -15.42
CA CYS A 71 -5.50 -1.71 -16.71
C CYS A 71 -6.31 -1.20 -17.91
N THR A 72 -7.63 -1.12 -17.76
CA THR A 72 -8.55 -0.70 -18.83
C THR A 72 -9.66 0.17 -18.27
N PHE A 73 -9.80 1.38 -18.80
CA PHE A 73 -10.95 2.24 -18.54
C PHE A 73 -12.01 2.04 -19.62
N LEU A 74 -13.22 1.63 -19.21
CA LEU A 74 -14.34 1.37 -20.12
C LEU A 74 -15.16 2.63 -20.46
N SER A 75 -14.77 3.79 -19.95
CA SER A 75 -15.37 5.07 -20.34
C SER A 75 -15.18 5.33 -21.85
N ARG A 76 -16.11 6.06 -22.47
CA ARG A 76 -15.94 6.53 -23.86
C ARG A 76 -14.64 7.34 -23.95
N GLY A 77 -13.67 6.83 -24.72
CA GLY A 77 -12.34 7.44 -24.88
C GLY A 77 -11.24 6.87 -23.98
N GLY A 78 -11.53 5.89 -23.12
CA GLY A 78 -10.55 5.30 -22.20
C GLY A 78 -10.02 6.31 -21.17
N PHE A 79 -8.78 6.09 -20.74
CA PHE A 79 -8.02 7.04 -19.92
C PHE A 79 -6.66 7.25 -20.57
N THR A 80 -6.47 8.43 -21.16
CA THR A 80 -5.15 8.92 -21.55
C THR A 80 -4.81 10.05 -20.58
N PRO A 81 -3.79 9.90 -19.73
CA PRO A 81 -3.42 10.95 -18.79
C PRO A 81 -3.05 12.24 -19.57
N PRO A 82 -3.62 13.41 -19.22
CA PRO A 82 -3.15 14.68 -19.76
C PRO A 82 -1.65 14.88 -19.50
N PRO A 83 -0.94 15.66 -20.34
CA PRO A 83 0.51 15.88 -20.21
C PRO A 83 0.94 16.34 -18.81
N GLU A 84 0.09 17.11 -18.13
CA GLU A 84 0.34 17.64 -16.78
C GLU A 84 0.39 16.58 -15.66
N ILE A 85 -0.18 15.38 -15.88
CA ILE A 85 -0.19 14.27 -14.92
C ILE A 85 0.47 12.99 -15.45
N ALA A 86 0.84 12.95 -16.73
CA ALA A 86 1.38 11.75 -17.37
C ALA A 86 2.61 11.20 -16.63
N GLU A 87 3.55 12.07 -16.22
CA GLU A 87 4.72 11.67 -15.44
C GLU A 87 4.32 11.13 -14.05
N LYS A 88 3.34 11.76 -13.40
CA LYS A 88 2.86 11.36 -12.07
C LYS A 88 2.22 9.97 -12.06
N VAL A 89 1.77 9.46 -13.20
CA VAL A 89 1.18 8.11 -13.31
C VAL A 89 1.98 7.18 -14.23
N ALA A 90 3.19 7.57 -14.65
CA ALA A 90 4.03 6.76 -15.53
C ALA A 90 4.34 5.37 -14.95
N ASN A 91 4.35 5.29 -13.62
CA ASN A 91 4.60 4.08 -12.85
C ASN A 91 3.33 3.43 -12.27
N TRP A 92 2.13 3.92 -12.62
CA TRP A 92 0.87 3.37 -12.11
C TRP A 92 0.48 2.08 -12.86
N ASN A 93 1.20 1.00 -12.56
CA ASN A 93 1.01 -0.31 -13.16
C ASN A 93 1.35 -1.45 -12.19
N PRO A 94 0.86 -2.69 -12.42
CA PRO A 94 1.06 -3.80 -11.49
C PRO A 94 2.53 -4.19 -11.25
N THR A 95 3.44 -3.87 -12.17
CA THR A 95 4.85 -4.28 -12.06
C THR A 95 5.70 -3.32 -11.22
N HIS A 96 5.19 -2.13 -10.91
CA HIS A 96 5.98 -1.09 -10.25
C HIS A 96 6.42 -1.47 -8.83
N LEU A 97 5.56 -2.16 -8.07
CA LEU A 97 5.92 -2.70 -6.75
C LEU A 97 7.17 -3.58 -6.82
N ILE A 98 7.16 -4.55 -7.73
CA ILE A 98 8.22 -5.56 -7.86
C ILE A 98 9.49 -4.94 -8.44
N LYS A 99 9.36 -4.12 -9.49
CA LYS A 99 10.50 -3.57 -10.23
C LYS A 99 11.20 -2.42 -9.51
N ASN A 100 10.47 -1.62 -8.73
CA ASN A 100 10.99 -0.36 -8.21
C ASN A 100 10.85 -0.21 -6.69
N ILE A 101 9.69 -0.59 -6.12
CA ILE A 101 9.43 -0.34 -4.68
C ILE A 101 10.16 -1.36 -3.79
N PHE A 102 10.05 -2.66 -4.08
CA PHE A 102 10.71 -3.69 -3.27
C PHE A 102 12.24 -3.56 -3.25
N PRO A 103 12.93 -3.24 -4.37
CA PRO A 103 14.35 -2.89 -4.33
C PRO A 103 14.66 -1.73 -3.38
N GLN A 104 13.90 -0.63 -3.46
CA GLN A 104 14.08 0.53 -2.56
C GLN A 104 13.85 0.19 -1.09
N LEU A 105 12.84 -0.65 -0.78
CA LEU A 105 12.61 -1.11 0.59
C LEU A 105 13.78 -1.95 1.11
N LYS A 106 14.35 -2.83 0.26
CA LYS A 106 15.53 -3.63 0.62
C LYS A 106 16.77 -2.77 0.84
N GLU A 107 16.99 -1.76 -0.01
CA GLU A 107 18.07 -0.77 0.17
C GLU A 107 17.89 0.02 1.47
N ALA A 108 16.65 0.29 1.88
CA ALA A 108 16.32 0.91 3.16
C ALA A 108 16.41 -0.05 4.38
N GLY A 109 16.84 -1.29 4.18
CA GLY A 109 17.04 -2.28 5.24
C GLY A 109 15.82 -3.13 5.59
N VAL A 110 14.74 -3.06 4.81
CA VAL A 110 13.58 -3.97 5.00
C VAL A 110 13.95 -5.36 4.50
N SER A 111 13.86 -6.36 5.38
CA SER A 111 14.20 -7.74 5.04
C SER A 111 13.16 -8.39 4.13
N GLN A 112 13.54 -9.49 3.48
CA GLN A 112 12.62 -10.25 2.63
C GLN A 112 11.44 -10.80 3.45
N GLU A 113 11.67 -11.20 4.69
CA GLU A 113 10.65 -11.73 5.60
C GLU A 113 9.58 -10.68 5.93
N ILE A 114 9.96 -9.40 6.05
CA ILE A 114 9.01 -8.30 6.25
C ILE A 114 8.21 -8.03 4.97
N ILE A 115 8.85 -8.08 3.79
CA ILE A 115 8.14 -7.98 2.51
C ILE A 115 7.14 -9.14 2.36
N ASP A 116 7.56 -10.37 2.64
CA ASP A 116 6.72 -11.58 2.59
C ASP A 116 5.59 -11.51 3.62
N THR A 117 5.82 -10.90 4.78
CA THR A 117 4.76 -10.61 5.75
C THR A 117 3.66 -9.76 5.10
N MET A 118 4.00 -8.66 4.43
CA MET A 118 3.03 -7.76 3.83
C MET A 118 2.38 -8.29 2.53
N MET A 119 3.09 -9.16 1.79
CA MET A 119 2.66 -9.67 0.48
C MET A 119 2.05 -11.08 0.50
N ILE A 120 2.36 -11.89 1.51
CA ILE A 120 1.97 -13.30 1.57
C ILE A 120 1.20 -13.56 2.87
N HIS A 121 1.83 -13.30 4.02
CA HIS A 121 1.24 -13.70 5.30
C HIS A 121 0.03 -12.85 5.70
N ASN A 122 0.09 -11.54 5.50
CA ASN A 122 -1.01 -10.64 5.83
C ASN A 122 -2.21 -10.84 4.89
N PRO A 123 -2.06 -10.91 3.55
CA PRO A 123 -3.17 -11.27 2.68
C PRO A 123 -3.78 -12.62 3.04
N ARG A 124 -2.97 -13.64 3.35
CA ARG A 124 -3.46 -14.94 3.82
C ARG A 124 -4.30 -14.80 5.09
N ARG A 125 -3.79 -14.13 6.13
CA ARG A 125 -4.53 -13.92 7.39
C ARG A 125 -5.83 -13.16 7.17
N TYR A 126 -5.82 -12.16 6.30
CA TYR A 126 -7.00 -11.35 5.96
C TYR A 126 -8.08 -12.20 5.28
N PHE A 127 -7.72 -12.97 4.24
CA PHE A 127 -8.68 -13.79 3.50
C PHE A 127 -9.11 -15.07 4.26
N GLU A 128 -8.26 -15.62 5.13
CA GLU A 128 -8.62 -16.74 6.03
C GLU A 128 -9.40 -16.29 7.27
N GLY A 129 -9.39 -14.98 7.59
CA GLY A 129 -10.00 -14.45 8.82
C GLY A 129 -9.28 -14.85 10.10
N THR A 130 -7.96 -15.04 10.05
CA THR A 130 -7.11 -15.54 11.14
C THR A 130 -6.18 -14.47 11.74
N ALA A 131 -6.36 -13.20 11.35
CA ALA A 131 -5.61 -12.09 11.91
C ALA A 131 -5.87 -11.99 13.42
N LYS A 132 -4.81 -12.00 14.22
CA LYS A 132 -4.89 -11.80 15.69
C LYS A 132 -5.03 -10.32 15.99
N GLY A 133 -5.64 -9.95 17.12
CA GLY A 133 -5.77 -8.57 17.61
C GLY A 133 -4.47 -8.02 18.18
#